data_AF-A0A0Q9YTZ8-F1
#
_entry.id   AF-A0A0Q9YTZ8-F1
#
_cell.length_a   1.000
_cell.length_b   1.000
_cell.length_c   1.000
_cell.angle_alpha   90.00
_cell.angle_beta   90.00
_cell.angle_gamma   90.00
#
_symmetry.space_group_name_H-M   'P 1'
#
loop_
_entity.id
_entity.type
_entity.pdbx_description
1 polymer ?
#
loop_
_entity_poly.entity_id
_entity_poly.type
_entity_poly.pdbx_seq_one_letter_code
_entity_poly.pdbx_strand_id
1 'polypeptide(L)'
;MPRYFLAPMKTKETLKIAKNLKRTSEYYPRIIYLNNPRDLEFLSNVIKEKDILEIHADGNPWIMGAQYSTNYDYSPRLLAMTLQKILKNYTLNITIDLRFCNSGTTATGAKGSVCYAESLSKFLSEEKFCAPIVYGYAAFVHSEKPLRQSLVSEHDKHGAKVAHCRLEDGRIVYQNGKKIESPLKTLVTSFEYDADDFLEHEVICQVTPESAKLQSLLGTDGALSDDSIEQLENSVKHLSLEPLLFCYRGSPLMIQSEAFRTQAASIDTAPSAGNSIYRV
;
A
#
# COMPACT_ATOMS: atom_id res chain seq x y z
N MET A 1 15.31 20.84 -6.97
CA MET A 1 14.73 20.44 -5.68
C MET A 1 15.48 19.20 -5.24
N PRO A 2 16.06 19.17 -4.03
CA PRO A 2 16.70 17.98 -3.49
C PRO A 2 15.75 16.77 -3.51
N ARG A 3 16.26 15.62 -3.96
CA ARG A 3 15.60 14.33 -3.80
C ARG A 3 16.23 13.56 -2.64
N TYR A 4 15.41 13.03 -1.75
CA TYR A 4 15.84 12.12 -0.71
C TYR A 4 15.55 10.70 -1.15
N PHE A 5 16.60 9.87 -1.23
CA PHE A 5 16.45 8.46 -1.53
C PHE A 5 16.07 7.73 -0.25
N LEU A 6 14.86 7.19 -0.20
CA LEU A 6 14.33 6.42 0.92
C LEU A 6 14.28 4.94 0.55
N ALA A 7 14.62 4.07 1.50
CA ALA A 7 14.49 2.63 1.37
C ALA A 7 13.95 2.02 2.68
N PRO A 8 13.20 0.90 2.65
CA PRO A 8 12.73 0.24 3.86
C PRO A 8 13.87 -0.08 4.84
N MET A 9 14.96 -0.65 4.32
CA MET A 9 16.11 -1.04 5.11
C MET A 9 17.42 -1.08 4.32
N LYS A 10 18.53 -1.30 5.03
CA LYS A 10 19.86 -1.44 4.47
C LYS A 10 20.09 -2.82 3.88
N THR A 11 20.50 -2.87 2.62
CA THR A 11 20.76 -4.06 1.81
C THR A 11 22.08 -3.93 1.04
N LYS A 12 22.51 -5.00 0.35
CA LYS A 12 23.71 -4.94 -0.51
C LYS A 12 23.50 -3.99 -1.70
N GLU A 13 22.29 -3.94 -2.25
CA GLU A 13 21.89 -3.07 -3.36
C GLU A 13 21.96 -1.60 -2.94
N THR A 14 21.30 -1.25 -1.83
CA THR A 14 21.27 0.14 -1.32
C THR A 14 22.66 0.65 -0.95
N LEU A 15 23.55 -0.21 -0.45
CA LEU A 15 24.96 0.14 -0.23
C LEU A 15 25.71 0.52 -1.52
N LYS A 16 25.43 -0.15 -2.64
CA LYS A 16 26.00 0.21 -3.95
C LYS A 16 25.45 1.57 -4.43
N ILE A 17 24.15 1.81 -4.23
CA ILE A 17 23.48 3.07 -4.56
C ILE A 17 24.08 4.25 -3.79
N ALA A 18 24.33 4.08 -2.49
CA ALA A 18 24.87 5.14 -1.63
C ALA A 18 26.20 5.73 -2.14
N LYS A 19 27.05 4.91 -2.78
CA LYS A 19 28.31 5.37 -3.39
C LYS A 19 28.08 6.26 -4.61
N ASN A 20 27.00 6.01 -5.35
CA ASN A 20 26.64 6.74 -6.55
C ASN A 20 25.87 8.03 -6.25
N LEU A 21 25.04 8.06 -5.20
CA LEU A 21 24.31 9.26 -4.78
C LEU A 21 25.23 10.44 -4.49
N LYS A 22 26.42 10.18 -3.89
CA LYS A 22 27.43 11.22 -3.63
C LYS A 22 27.95 11.91 -4.89
N ARG A 23 27.76 11.30 -6.07
CA ARG A 23 28.25 11.81 -7.36
C ARG A 23 27.18 12.54 -8.14
N THR A 24 25.92 12.51 -7.69
CA THR A 24 24.78 13.13 -8.38
C THR A 24 24.33 14.37 -7.62
N SER A 25 24.26 15.52 -8.29
CA SER A 25 23.83 16.79 -7.68
C SER A 25 22.31 16.86 -7.41
N GLU A 26 21.52 15.95 -7.98
CA GLU A 26 20.06 15.92 -7.84
C GLU A 26 19.60 15.31 -6.51
N TYR A 27 20.39 14.37 -5.97
CA TYR A 27 20.05 13.67 -4.74
C TYR A 27 20.83 14.21 -3.55
N TYR A 28 20.18 14.16 -2.39
CA TYR A 28 20.90 14.28 -1.14
C TYR A 28 21.90 13.11 -1.00
N PRO A 29 23.17 13.33 -0.60
CA PRO A 29 24.23 12.32 -0.66
C PRO A 29 24.16 11.28 0.48
N ARG A 30 22.94 10.90 0.89
CA ARG A 30 22.66 9.91 1.95
C ARG A 30 21.34 9.20 1.64
N ILE A 31 21.33 7.88 1.83
CA ILE A 31 20.10 7.08 1.85
C ILE A 31 19.45 7.22 3.22
N ILE A 32 18.14 7.42 3.24
CA ILE A 32 17.32 7.42 4.44
C ILE A 32 16.66 6.06 4.58
N TYR A 33 17.05 5.28 5.59
CA TYR A 33 16.42 3.99 5.85
C TYR A 33 15.22 4.16 6.79
N LEU A 34 14.03 3.71 6.37
CA LEU A 34 12.80 3.86 7.15
C LEU A 34 12.84 3.10 8.48
N ASN A 35 13.57 2.00 8.54
CA ASN A 35 13.75 1.24 9.76
C ASN A 35 14.83 1.78 10.71
N ASN A 36 15.50 2.89 10.37
CA ASN A 36 16.56 3.47 11.17
C ASN A 36 16.14 4.82 11.77
N PRO A 37 15.85 4.89 13.08
CA PRO A 37 15.40 6.12 13.73
C PRO A 37 16.34 7.32 13.54
N ARG A 38 17.66 7.09 13.45
CA ARG A 38 18.64 8.17 13.25
C ARG A 38 18.59 8.77 11.85
N ASP A 39 18.25 7.98 10.84
CA ASP A 39 18.08 8.49 9.47
C ASP A 39 16.78 9.30 9.35
N LEU A 40 15.74 8.85 10.05
CA LEU A 40 14.46 9.53 10.08
C LEU A 40 14.53 10.87 10.83
N GLU A 41 15.16 10.89 12.01
CA GLU A 41 15.43 12.13 12.76
C GLU A 41 16.29 13.10 11.94
N PHE A 42 17.25 12.57 11.19
CA PHE A 42 18.01 13.40 10.27
C PHE A 42 17.11 14.00 9.19
N LEU A 43 16.26 13.21 8.54
CA LEU A 43 15.34 13.67 7.50
C LEU A 43 14.44 14.81 8.02
N SER A 44 13.86 14.66 9.21
CA SER A 44 12.98 15.68 9.80
C SER A 44 13.67 17.03 10.02
N ASN A 45 14.98 17.02 10.23
CA ASN A 45 15.76 18.24 10.45
C ASN A 45 16.17 18.96 9.15
N VAL A 46 16.14 18.27 8.00
CA VAL A 46 16.71 18.81 6.75
C VAL A 46 15.70 19.00 5.63
N ILE A 47 14.58 18.28 5.67
CA ILE A 47 13.53 18.34 4.65
C ILE A 47 12.87 19.71 4.61
N LYS A 48 12.55 20.18 3.41
CA LYS A 48 11.95 21.48 3.15
C LYS A 48 10.72 21.36 2.24
N GLU A 49 9.99 22.46 2.15
CA GLU A 49 8.87 22.65 1.24
C GLU A 49 9.28 22.28 -0.20
N LYS A 50 8.47 21.48 -0.90
CA LYS A 50 8.70 20.99 -2.28
C LYS A 50 9.85 20.00 -2.46
N ASP A 51 10.48 19.52 -1.40
CA ASP A 51 11.42 18.41 -1.52
C ASP A 51 10.69 17.11 -1.91
N ILE A 52 11.42 16.21 -2.56
CA ILE A 52 10.87 14.94 -3.03
C ILE A 52 11.43 13.80 -2.18
N LEU A 53 10.54 13.04 -1.56
CA LEU A 53 10.85 11.76 -0.92
C LEU A 53 10.68 10.65 -1.95
N GLU A 54 11.79 10.17 -2.50
CA GLU A 54 11.79 9.11 -3.50
C GLU A 54 11.99 7.76 -2.82
N ILE A 55 10.92 6.97 -2.72
CA ILE A 55 10.92 5.70 -1.98
C ILE A 55 11.14 4.55 -2.95
N HIS A 56 12.29 3.89 -2.82
CA HIS A 56 12.67 2.71 -3.58
C HIS A 56 12.47 1.46 -2.74
N ALA A 57 11.69 0.53 -3.26
CA ALA A 57 11.40 -0.72 -2.60
C ALA A 57 10.97 -1.77 -3.63
N ASP A 58 10.97 -3.02 -3.20
CA ASP A 58 10.09 -4.02 -3.80
C ASP A 58 8.74 -3.94 -3.08
N GLY A 59 7.66 -4.14 -3.81
CA GLY A 59 6.33 -3.94 -3.27
C GLY A 59 5.30 -4.79 -3.97
N ASN A 60 4.43 -5.38 -3.15
CA ASN A 60 3.13 -5.84 -3.57
C ASN A 60 2.13 -4.69 -3.38
N PRO A 61 0.94 -4.75 -4.00
CA PRO A 61 0.03 -3.60 -4.02
C PRO A 61 -0.42 -3.12 -2.64
N TRP A 62 -0.43 -4.03 -1.67
CA TRP A 62 -0.83 -3.74 -0.30
C TRP A 62 0.33 -3.28 0.57
N ILE A 63 1.57 -3.68 0.25
CA ILE A 63 2.74 -3.56 1.12
C ILE A 63 4.02 -3.31 0.34
N MET A 64 4.77 -2.34 0.86
CA MET A 64 6.13 -2.02 0.45
C MET A 64 7.13 -2.68 1.41
N GLY A 65 8.01 -3.54 0.92
CA GLY A 65 9.04 -4.23 1.74
C GLY A 65 9.08 -5.76 1.66
N ALA A 66 8.16 -6.38 0.93
CA ALA A 66 7.82 -7.82 1.01
C ALA A 66 8.98 -8.81 0.75
N GLN A 67 10.10 -8.36 0.19
CA GLN A 67 11.27 -9.20 -0.08
C GLN A 67 12.34 -9.19 1.02
N TYR A 68 12.19 -8.37 2.07
CA TYR A 68 13.28 -8.15 3.02
C TYR A 68 13.02 -8.76 4.41
N SER A 69 11.93 -8.35 5.06
CA SER A 69 11.43 -8.88 6.34
C SER A 69 10.11 -8.20 6.66
N THR A 70 9.17 -8.97 7.18
CA THR A 70 7.79 -8.53 7.50
C THR A 70 7.73 -7.44 8.56
N ASN A 71 8.80 -7.29 9.36
CA ASN A 71 8.96 -6.19 10.32
C ASN A 71 9.17 -4.82 9.65
N TYR A 72 9.45 -4.79 8.34
CA TYR A 72 9.72 -3.59 7.55
C TYR A 72 8.75 -3.44 6.37
N ASP A 73 7.62 -4.15 6.45
CA ASP A 73 6.52 -4.07 5.50
C ASP A 73 5.62 -2.88 5.84
N TYR A 74 5.53 -1.94 4.92
CA TYR A 74 4.71 -0.75 5.08
C TYR A 74 3.47 -0.84 4.20
N SER A 75 2.30 -0.93 4.84
CA SER A 75 1.05 -0.57 4.18
C SER A 75 0.98 0.94 3.96
N PRO A 76 0.11 1.44 3.06
CA PRO A 76 -0.04 2.88 2.83
C PRO A 76 -0.32 3.65 4.14
N ARG A 77 -1.15 3.09 5.01
CA ARG A 77 -1.49 3.69 6.32
C ARG A 77 -0.29 3.70 7.27
N LEU A 78 0.42 2.58 7.38
CA LEU A 78 1.59 2.50 8.27
C LEU A 78 2.70 3.44 7.81
N LEU A 79 2.90 3.59 6.50
CA LEU A 79 3.84 4.55 5.94
C LEU A 79 3.44 6.00 6.27
N ALA A 80 2.17 6.36 6.07
CA ALA A 80 1.66 7.70 6.42
C ALA A 80 1.89 8.02 7.91
N MET A 81 1.51 7.10 8.81
CA MET A 81 1.74 7.25 10.26
C MET A 81 3.22 7.38 10.61
N THR A 82 4.07 6.60 9.94
CA THR A 82 5.53 6.67 10.12
C THR A 82 6.04 8.04 9.73
N LEU A 83 5.68 8.54 8.55
CA LEU A 83 6.07 9.87 8.07
C LEU A 83 5.53 10.98 8.95
N GLN A 84 4.28 10.89 9.41
CA GLN A 84 3.67 11.81 10.36
C GLN A 84 4.52 11.95 11.63
N LYS A 85 4.89 10.81 12.23
CA LYS A 85 5.66 10.76 13.48
C LYS A 85 7.03 11.40 13.35
N ILE A 86 7.63 11.27 12.17
CA ILE A 86 8.98 11.74 11.88
C ILE A 86 8.97 13.23 11.56
N LEU A 87 8.16 13.63 10.59
CA LEU A 87 8.26 14.95 9.99
C LEU A 87 7.77 16.04 10.94
N LYS A 88 6.76 15.77 11.77
CA LYS A 88 6.20 16.67 12.83
C LYS A 88 5.80 18.08 12.38
N ASN A 89 6.04 18.44 11.12
CA ASN A 89 5.78 19.72 10.50
C ASN A 89 4.82 19.52 9.33
N TYR A 90 3.54 19.48 9.67
CA TYR A 90 2.47 19.09 8.74
C TYR A 90 2.11 20.17 7.72
N THR A 91 2.69 21.37 7.84
CA THR A 91 2.50 22.45 6.87
C THR A 91 3.37 22.27 5.63
N LEU A 92 4.35 21.35 5.67
CA LEU A 92 5.22 21.07 4.54
C LEU A 92 4.43 20.40 3.41
N ASN A 93 4.40 21.05 2.25
CA ASN A 93 3.93 20.41 1.02
C ASN A 93 5.05 19.48 0.51
N ILE A 94 4.90 18.20 0.81
CA ILE A 94 5.83 17.15 0.40
C ILE A 94 5.33 16.43 -0.85
N THR A 95 6.28 16.03 -1.69
CA THR A 95 6.03 15.10 -2.79
C THR A 95 6.66 13.75 -2.46
N ILE A 96 5.89 12.68 -2.57
CA ILE A 96 6.36 11.31 -2.41
C ILE A 96 6.34 10.61 -3.76
N ASP A 97 7.48 10.09 -4.20
CA ASP A 97 7.63 9.38 -5.47
C ASP A 97 7.85 7.88 -5.19
N LEU A 98 6.83 7.06 -5.45
CA LEU A 98 6.82 5.62 -5.14
C LEU A 98 7.46 4.80 -6.28
N ARG A 99 8.76 4.53 -6.17
CA ARG A 99 9.59 3.82 -7.15
C ARG A 99 9.50 2.30 -7.02
N PHE A 100 8.29 1.77 -7.14
CA PHE A 100 8.04 0.34 -7.20
C PHE A 100 6.90 0.03 -8.17
N CYS A 101 6.88 -1.21 -8.66
CA CYS A 101 5.92 -1.68 -9.65
C CYS A 101 4.49 -1.46 -9.16
N ASN A 102 3.59 -1.06 -10.08
CA ASN A 102 2.15 -0.96 -9.82
C ASN A 102 1.74 -0.05 -8.65
N SER A 103 2.57 0.92 -8.27
CA SER A 103 2.24 1.81 -7.15
C SER A 103 1.07 2.75 -7.45
N GLY A 104 0.79 3.03 -8.73
CA GLY A 104 -0.16 4.06 -9.17
C GLY A 104 -1.50 3.56 -9.71
N THR A 105 -1.70 2.25 -9.84
CA THR A 105 -2.92 1.65 -10.37
C THR A 105 -3.63 0.82 -9.31
N THR A 106 -4.93 0.57 -9.51
CA THR A 106 -5.69 -0.33 -8.64
C THR A 106 -5.26 -1.75 -8.93
N ALA A 107 -4.66 -2.39 -7.94
CA ALA A 107 -4.53 -3.83 -7.92
C ALA A 107 -5.78 -4.46 -7.32
N THR A 108 -6.19 -5.59 -7.86
CA THR A 108 -7.32 -6.37 -7.37
C THR A 108 -6.84 -7.75 -6.98
N GLY A 109 -7.26 -8.24 -5.82
CA GLY A 109 -6.96 -9.61 -5.38
C GLY A 109 -7.81 -10.03 -4.19
N ALA A 110 -7.46 -11.14 -3.57
CA ALA A 110 -8.23 -11.75 -2.46
C ALA A 110 -8.38 -10.84 -1.22
N LYS A 111 -7.47 -9.86 -1.04
CA LYS A 111 -7.53 -8.83 0.03
C LYS A 111 -8.35 -7.60 -0.37
N GLY A 112 -9.07 -7.66 -1.50
CA GLY A 112 -9.82 -6.55 -2.07
C GLY A 112 -8.96 -5.70 -3.02
N SER A 113 -9.51 -4.55 -3.40
CA SER A 113 -8.89 -3.64 -4.35
C SER A 113 -8.11 -2.54 -3.64
N VAL A 114 -6.86 -2.30 -4.03
CA VAL A 114 -6.04 -1.22 -3.47
C VAL A 114 -5.27 -0.50 -4.57
N CYS A 115 -5.24 0.83 -4.51
CA CYS A 115 -4.23 1.63 -5.19
C CYS A 115 -3.31 2.21 -4.11
N TYR A 116 -2.03 1.82 -4.11
CA TYR A 116 -1.10 2.20 -3.03
C TYR A 116 -0.93 3.72 -2.96
N ALA A 117 -0.66 4.37 -4.11
CA ALA A 117 -0.47 5.82 -4.20
C ALA A 117 -1.70 6.62 -3.77
N GLU A 118 -2.89 6.20 -4.22
CA GLU A 118 -4.16 6.81 -3.84
C GLU A 118 -4.39 6.70 -2.33
N SER A 119 -4.25 5.49 -1.79
CA SER A 119 -4.45 5.22 -0.37
C SER A 119 -3.46 6.01 0.49
N LEU A 120 -2.18 6.02 0.11
CA LEU A 120 -1.14 6.76 0.83
C LEU A 120 -1.44 8.26 0.82
N SER A 121 -1.81 8.82 -0.34
CA SER A 121 -2.18 10.23 -0.46
C SER A 121 -3.37 10.59 0.43
N LYS A 122 -4.37 9.71 0.52
CA LYS A 122 -5.51 9.86 1.44
C LYS A 122 -5.06 9.85 2.90
N PHE A 123 -4.32 8.83 3.31
CA PHE A 123 -3.88 8.69 4.71
C PHE A 123 -2.96 9.82 5.15
N LEU A 124 -2.08 10.33 4.29
CA LEU A 124 -1.27 11.51 4.61
C LEU A 124 -2.14 12.75 4.88
N SER A 125 -3.21 12.94 4.11
CA SER A 125 -4.16 14.03 4.36
C SER A 125 -4.91 13.84 5.68
N GLU A 126 -5.29 12.61 6.04
CA GLU A 126 -5.91 12.29 7.34
C GLU A 126 -4.93 12.52 8.50
N GLU A 127 -3.64 12.27 8.27
CA GLU A 127 -2.52 12.56 9.17
C GLU A 127 -2.10 14.05 9.13
N LYS A 128 -2.97 14.92 8.62
CA LYS A 128 -2.88 16.39 8.64
C LYS A 128 -1.79 17.01 7.75
N PHE A 129 -1.14 16.26 6.87
CA PHE A 129 -0.23 16.84 5.89
C PHE A 129 -0.98 17.81 4.97
N CYS A 130 -0.38 18.97 4.72
CA CYS A 130 -0.94 19.97 3.84
C CYS A 130 -0.76 19.56 2.37
N ALA A 131 -1.85 19.14 1.75
CA ALA A 131 -1.95 18.87 0.32
C ALA A 131 -0.86 17.92 -0.26
N PRO A 132 -0.55 16.77 0.39
CA PRO A 132 0.51 15.85 -0.03
C PRO A 132 0.30 15.35 -1.45
N ILE A 133 1.37 15.40 -2.25
CA ILE A 133 1.39 14.86 -3.61
C ILE A 133 2.07 13.49 -3.56
N VAL A 134 1.42 12.48 -4.14
CA VAL A 134 1.97 11.13 -4.25
C VAL A 134 2.00 10.73 -5.72
N TYR A 135 3.18 10.38 -6.21
CA TYR A 135 3.39 9.81 -7.53
C TYR A 135 3.41 8.28 -7.43
N GLY A 136 2.62 7.64 -8.29
CA GLY A 136 2.71 6.20 -8.54
C GLY A 136 2.86 5.91 -10.02
N TYR A 137 3.06 4.64 -10.37
CA TYR A 137 3.29 4.21 -11.76
C TYR A 137 2.35 3.09 -12.20
N ALA A 138 1.87 3.19 -13.43
CA ALA A 138 1.01 2.20 -14.11
C ALA A 138 1.83 1.28 -15.04
N ALA A 139 2.89 0.70 -14.49
CA ALA A 139 3.85 -0.13 -15.21
C ALA A 139 4.78 -0.86 -14.23
N PHE A 140 5.63 -1.74 -14.75
CA PHE A 140 6.77 -2.28 -14.01
C PHE A 140 7.92 -1.27 -14.03
N VAL A 141 8.52 -1.00 -12.87
CA VAL A 141 9.67 -0.11 -12.75
C VAL A 141 10.93 -0.91 -13.07
N HIS A 142 11.52 -0.66 -14.23
CA HIS A 142 12.78 -1.27 -14.65
C HIS A 142 13.97 -0.54 -14.04
N SER A 143 14.80 -1.26 -13.28
CA SER A 143 15.85 -0.67 -12.43
C SER A 143 17.27 -1.18 -12.69
N GLU A 144 17.62 -1.48 -13.96
CA GLU A 144 19.01 -1.83 -14.36
C GLU A 144 20.08 -0.90 -13.75
N LYS A 145 19.73 0.38 -13.57
CA LYS A 145 20.48 1.36 -12.78
C LYS A 145 19.49 2.05 -11.84
N PRO A 146 19.59 1.90 -10.51
CA PRO A 146 18.59 2.44 -9.57
C PRO A 146 18.36 3.96 -9.65
N LEU A 147 19.36 4.72 -10.13
CA LEU A 147 19.26 6.17 -10.33
C LEU A 147 18.85 6.57 -11.76
N ARG A 148 18.58 5.59 -12.63
CA ARG A 148 18.13 5.76 -14.02
C ARG A 148 17.10 4.67 -14.33
N GLN A 149 15.96 4.78 -13.69
CA GLN A 149 14.84 3.87 -13.88
C GLN A 149 14.03 4.24 -15.14
N SER A 150 13.31 3.26 -15.65
CA SER A 150 12.33 3.42 -16.73
C SER A 150 11.11 2.57 -16.43
N LEU A 151 10.09 2.66 -17.27
CA LEU A 151 8.89 1.85 -17.15
C LEU A 151 8.82 0.87 -18.31
N VAL A 152 8.41 -0.36 -18.01
CA VAL A 152 8.23 -1.43 -19.00
C VAL A 152 6.86 -2.10 -18.81
N SER A 153 6.33 -2.68 -19.89
CA SER A 153 5.04 -3.38 -19.88
C SER A 153 5.09 -4.78 -19.28
N GLU A 154 6.29 -5.37 -19.13
CA GLU A 154 6.47 -6.74 -18.63
C GLU A 154 7.66 -6.79 -17.66
N HIS A 155 7.52 -7.50 -16.55
CA HIS A 155 8.55 -7.62 -15.51
C HIS A 155 9.80 -8.37 -15.98
N ASP A 156 9.60 -9.59 -16.51
CA ASP A 156 10.69 -10.55 -16.77
C ASP A 156 11.17 -10.60 -18.23
N LYS A 157 10.61 -9.77 -19.11
CA LYS A 157 11.03 -9.69 -20.52
C LYS A 157 11.80 -8.41 -20.78
N HIS A 158 12.91 -8.54 -21.50
CA HIS A 158 13.76 -7.41 -21.89
C HIS A 158 14.06 -7.43 -23.39
N GLY A 159 14.28 -6.25 -23.98
CA GLY A 159 14.69 -6.07 -25.38
C GLY A 159 13.78 -5.17 -26.20
N ALA A 160 14.16 -4.90 -27.45
CA ALA A 160 13.50 -3.92 -28.34
C ALA A 160 12.01 -4.16 -28.61
N LYS A 161 11.48 -5.34 -28.25
CA LYS A 161 10.08 -5.73 -28.44
C LYS A 161 9.19 -5.42 -27.23
N VAL A 162 9.78 -5.04 -26.09
CA VAL A 162 9.02 -4.70 -24.87
C VAL A 162 8.68 -3.21 -24.92
N ALA A 163 7.41 -2.87 -24.70
CA ALA A 163 6.98 -1.48 -24.65
C ALA A 163 7.64 -0.81 -23.44
N HIS A 164 8.26 0.34 -23.68
CA HIS A 164 9.00 1.09 -22.68
C HIS A 164 8.64 2.57 -22.74
N CYS A 165 8.68 3.23 -21.59
CA CYS A 165 8.58 4.68 -21.53
C CYS A 165 9.42 5.23 -20.37
N ARG A 166 9.57 6.56 -20.36
CA ARG A 166 10.23 7.24 -19.24
C ARG A 166 9.31 7.24 -18.02
N LEU A 167 9.89 7.41 -16.83
CA LEU A 167 9.12 7.44 -15.59
C LEU A 167 8.05 8.53 -15.62
N GLU A 168 8.40 9.73 -16.09
CA GLU A 168 7.47 10.86 -16.21
C GLU A 168 6.28 10.57 -17.12
N ASP A 169 6.44 9.75 -18.17
CA ASP A 169 5.37 9.44 -19.12
C ASP A 169 4.32 8.49 -18.49
N GLY A 170 4.73 7.58 -17.61
CA GLY A 170 3.83 6.61 -16.96
C GLY A 170 3.47 6.93 -15.52
N ARG A 171 3.71 8.18 -15.09
CA ARG A 171 3.39 8.67 -13.76
C ARG A 171 1.90 8.97 -13.61
N ILE A 172 1.33 8.56 -12.49
CA ILE A 172 0.00 8.97 -12.03
C ILE A 172 0.18 9.84 -10.80
N VAL A 173 -0.55 10.95 -10.71
CA VAL A 173 -0.44 11.89 -9.59
C VAL A 173 -1.72 11.88 -8.77
N TYR A 174 -1.54 11.66 -7.47
CA TYR A 174 -2.60 11.71 -6.47
C TYR A 174 -2.36 12.83 -5.47
N GLN A 175 -3.44 13.50 -5.07
CA GLN A 175 -3.45 14.48 -3.99
C GLN A 175 -4.69 14.32 -3.13
N ASN A 176 -4.51 14.23 -1.81
CA ASN A 176 -5.56 13.98 -0.82
C ASN A 176 -6.48 12.80 -1.19
N GLY A 177 -5.89 11.72 -1.71
CA GLY A 177 -6.63 10.52 -2.13
C GLY A 177 -7.43 10.68 -3.42
N LYS A 178 -7.21 11.75 -4.19
CA LYS A 178 -7.85 11.95 -5.50
C LYS A 178 -6.79 11.95 -6.60
N LYS A 179 -7.08 11.28 -7.71
CA LYS A 179 -6.26 11.38 -8.92
C LYS A 179 -6.40 12.77 -9.51
N ILE A 180 -5.28 13.49 -9.66
CA ILE A 180 -5.24 14.83 -10.25
C ILE A 180 -4.56 14.86 -11.62
N GLU A 181 -3.73 13.87 -11.93
CA GLU A 181 -3.08 13.73 -13.25
C GLU A 181 -3.05 12.25 -13.67
N SER A 182 -3.44 12.01 -14.92
CA SER A 182 -3.35 10.71 -15.58
C SER A 182 -1.99 10.55 -16.27
N PRO A 183 -1.49 9.32 -16.46
CA PRO A 183 -0.24 9.11 -17.16
C PRO A 183 -0.40 9.44 -18.65
N LEU A 184 0.66 9.93 -19.29
CA LEU A 184 0.72 10.10 -20.74
C LEU A 184 0.75 8.75 -21.46
N LYS A 185 1.34 7.74 -20.82
CA LYS A 185 1.44 6.37 -21.33
C LYS A 185 1.14 5.37 -20.21
N THR A 186 0.10 4.58 -20.41
CA THR A 186 -0.19 3.42 -19.57
C THR A 186 0.40 2.18 -20.24
N LEU A 187 1.36 1.52 -19.58
CA LEU A 187 1.94 0.27 -20.11
C LEU A 187 1.27 -0.97 -19.55
N VAL A 188 0.68 -0.86 -18.35
CA VAL A 188 -0.09 -1.92 -17.70
C VAL A 188 -1.38 -1.31 -17.14
N THR A 189 -2.52 -1.87 -17.50
CA THR A 189 -3.85 -1.34 -17.14
C THR A 189 -4.44 -1.96 -15.89
N SER A 190 -4.04 -3.19 -15.58
CA SER A 190 -4.46 -3.92 -14.39
C SER A 190 -3.34 -4.87 -13.97
N PHE A 191 -3.24 -5.06 -12.67
CA PHE A 191 -2.45 -6.12 -12.08
C PHE A 191 -3.42 -6.96 -11.26
N GLU A 192 -3.75 -8.12 -11.81
CA GLU A 192 -4.53 -9.13 -11.11
C GLU A 192 -3.56 -9.95 -10.28
N TYR A 193 -3.87 -10.09 -9.00
CA TYR A 193 -3.12 -10.93 -8.08
C TYR A 193 -4.01 -12.09 -7.69
N ASP A 194 -3.54 -13.31 -7.95
CA ASP A 194 -4.26 -14.53 -7.65
C ASP A 194 -3.98 -15.03 -6.22
N ALA A 195 -4.60 -16.15 -5.85
CA ALA A 195 -4.43 -16.74 -4.52
C ALA A 195 -2.99 -17.21 -4.24
N ASP A 196 -2.27 -17.62 -5.28
CA ASP A 196 -0.93 -18.18 -5.18
C ASP A 196 0.12 -17.07 -5.00
N ASP A 197 -0.10 -15.89 -5.61
CA ASP A 197 0.64 -14.66 -5.33
C ASP A 197 0.61 -14.28 -3.83
N PHE A 198 -0.37 -14.75 -3.05
CA PHE A 198 -0.40 -14.57 -1.60
C PHE A 198 0.35 -15.65 -0.81
N LEU A 199 0.39 -16.88 -1.31
CA LEU A 199 1.03 -18.01 -0.63
C LEU A 199 2.57 -17.90 -0.67
N GLU A 200 3.13 -17.27 -1.71
CA GLU A 200 4.56 -16.92 -1.75
C GLU A 200 4.96 -15.84 -0.71
N HIS A 201 3.97 -15.17 -0.11
CA HIS A 201 4.15 -14.05 0.82
C HIS A 201 3.37 -14.27 2.13
N GLU A 202 3.48 -15.49 2.68
CA GLU A 202 3.12 -15.75 4.07
C GLU A 202 3.72 -14.68 4.98
N VAL A 203 2.95 -14.26 6.00
CA VAL A 203 3.28 -13.25 7.02
C VAL A 203 2.85 -11.81 6.69
N ILE A 204 1.55 -11.58 6.51
CA ILE A 204 0.97 -10.25 6.74
C ILE A 204 -0.37 -10.40 7.47
N CYS A 205 -0.31 -10.73 8.77
CA CYS A 205 -1.28 -10.34 9.80
C CYS A 205 -0.60 -10.53 11.17
N GLN A 206 0.32 -9.63 11.52
CA GLN A 206 0.85 -9.49 12.88
C GLN A 206 1.27 -8.02 13.07
N VAL A 207 0.89 -7.23 14.07
CA VAL A 207 -0.11 -7.29 15.14
C VAL A 207 -0.42 -5.81 15.47
N THR A 208 -1.63 -5.29 15.22
CA THR A 208 -2.10 -4.09 15.95
C THR A 208 -2.28 -4.47 17.43
N PRO A 209 -2.18 -3.53 18.40
CA PRO A 209 -2.50 -3.83 19.80
C PRO A 209 -3.88 -4.49 19.99
N GLU A 210 -4.83 -4.17 19.10
CA GLU A 210 -6.15 -4.78 19.02
C GLU A 210 -6.11 -6.24 18.52
N SER A 211 -5.22 -6.55 17.57
CA SER A 211 -4.99 -7.94 17.13
C SER A 211 -4.26 -8.81 18.18
N ALA A 212 -3.44 -8.20 19.06
CA ALA A 212 -2.87 -8.89 20.23
C ALA A 212 -3.96 -9.26 21.24
N LYS A 213 -4.94 -8.37 21.40
CA LYS A 213 -6.13 -8.60 22.24
C LYS A 213 -7.02 -9.70 21.64
N LEU A 214 -7.21 -9.71 20.32
CA LEU A 214 -7.87 -10.79 19.58
C LEU A 214 -7.14 -12.13 19.74
N GLN A 215 -5.81 -12.17 19.61
CA GLN A 215 -5.02 -13.38 19.84
C GLN A 215 -5.11 -13.88 21.29
N SER A 216 -5.17 -12.96 22.27
CA SER A 216 -5.37 -13.35 23.67
C SER A 216 -6.77 -13.91 23.96
N LEU A 217 -7.77 -13.53 23.17
CA LEU A 217 -9.15 -14.03 23.25
C LEU A 217 -9.35 -15.37 22.54
N LEU A 218 -8.48 -15.71 21.58
CA LEU A 218 -8.60 -16.88 20.71
C LEU A 218 -8.06 -18.19 21.31
N GLY A 219 -7.38 -18.14 22.47
CA GLY A 219 -6.77 -19.32 23.10
C GLY A 219 -5.77 -20.06 22.19
N THR A 220 -5.17 -21.15 22.67
CA THR A 220 -4.23 -21.96 21.87
C THR A 220 -4.92 -22.89 20.87
N ASP A 221 -6.22 -23.12 21.04
CA ASP A 221 -6.94 -24.19 20.35
C ASP A 221 -7.87 -23.67 19.23
N GLY A 222 -7.85 -22.36 18.96
CA GLY A 222 -8.49 -21.77 17.78
C GLY A 222 -10.04 -21.77 17.78
N ALA A 223 -10.67 -22.15 18.89
CA ALA A 223 -12.12 -22.05 19.08
C ALA A 223 -12.46 -20.83 19.96
N LEU A 224 -13.32 -19.95 19.46
CA LEU A 224 -13.89 -18.87 20.26
C LEU A 224 -15.02 -19.44 21.13
N SER A 225 -15.02 -19.12 22.43
CA SER A 225 -16.22 -19.30 23.25
C SER A 225 -17.25 -18.23 22.88
N ASP A 226 -18.54 -18.52 23.12
CA ASP A 226 -19.64 -17.57 22.88
C ASP A 226 -19.43 -16.24 23.64
N ASP A 227 -18.87 -16.30 24.85
CA ASP A 227 -18.49 -15.13 25.64
C ASP A 227 -17.41 -14.27 24.96
N SER A 228 -16.43 -14.90 24.28
CA SER A 228 -15.39 -14.19 23.54
C SER A 228 -15.94 -13.55 22.27
N ILE A 229 -16.93 -14.15 21.63
CA ILE A 229 -17.63 -13.59 20.46
C ILE A 229 -18.42 -12.34 20.87
N GLU A 230 -19.18 -12.41 21.96
CA GLU A 230 -19.97 -11.27 22.45
C GLU A 230 -19.08 -10.09 22.89
N GLN A 231 -17.93 -10.36 23.51
CA GLN A 231 -16.94 -9.33 23.84
C GLN A 231 -16.32 -8.68 22.60
N LEU A 232 -16.11 -9.46 21.53
CA LEU A 232 -15.63 -8.98 20.24
C LEU A 232 -16.67 -8.09 19.56
N GLU A 233 -17.92 -8.54 19.47
CA GLU A 233 -19.00 -7.76 18.87
C GLU A 233 -19.21 -6.42 19.60
N ASN A 234 -19.14 -6.41 20.93
CA ASN A 234 -19.28 -5.20 21.72
C ASN A 234 -18.06 -4.26 21.61
N SER A 235 -16.85 -4.79 21.42
CA SER A 235 -15.63 -3.99 21.25
C SER A 235 -15.52 -3.34 19.88
N VAL A 236 -16.19 -3.91 18.86
CA VAL A 236 -16.04 -3.49 17.46
C VAL A 236 -17.29 -2.77 16.93
N LYS A 237 -18.39 -2.70 17.72
CA LYS A 237 -19.61 -1.91 17.43
C LYS A 237 -19.39 -0.44 17.07
N HIS A 238 -18.26 0.16 17.45
CA HIS A 238 -17.90 1.55 17.14
C HIS A 238 -16.92 1.72 15.97
N LEU A 239 -16.43 0.62 15.40
CA LEU A 239 -15.53 0.60 14.26
C LEU A 239 -16.34 0.23 13.02
N SER A 240 -16.28 1.02 11.94
CA SER A 240 -16.87 0.59 10.66
C SER A 240 -16.14 -0.69 10.23
N LEU A 241 -16.83 -1.83 10.32
CA LEU A 241 -16.22 -3.18 10.31
C LEU A 241 -15.71 -3.66 8.95
N GLU A 242 -15.88 -2.89 7.88
CA GLU A 242 -15.46 -3.31 6.54
C GLU A 242 -13.95 -3.56 6.37
N PRO A 243 -13.00 -2.89 7.07
CA PRO A 243 -11.57 -3.17 6.88
C PRO A 243 -10.97 -4.17 7.88
N LEU A 244 -11.62 -4.46 9.02
CA LEU A 244 -11.00 -5.22 10.13
C LEU A 244 -11.25 -6.73 10.10
N LEU A 245 -12.21 -7.20 9.31
CA LEU A 245 -12.55 -8.63 9.19
C LEU A 245 -11.64 -9.42 8.21
N PHE A 246 -10.68 -8.77 7.55
CA PHE A 246 -9.87 -9.40 6.50
C PHE A 246 -8.59 -10.09 6.98
N CYS A 247 -8.32 -10.08 8.29
CA CYS A 247 -7.13 -10.71 8.87
C CYS A 247 -7.43 -12.05 9.58
N TYR A 248 -8.29 -12.92 9.04
CA TYR A 248 -8.31 -14.35 9.43
C TYR A 248 -9.15 -15.17 8.43
N ARG A 249 -8.59 -15.50 7.26
CA ARG A 249 -9.16 -16.50 6.32
C ARG A 249 -8.11 -17.49 5.82
N GLY A 250 -7.28 -17.96 6.75
CA GLY A 250 -6.33 -19.06 6.54
C GLY A 250 -6.70 -20.34 7.30
N SER A 251 -7.94 -20.49 7.77
CA SER A 251 -8.40 -21.72 8.43
C SER A 251 -9.84 -22.04 8.00
N PRO A 252 -10.19 -23.31 7.75
CA PRO A 252 -11.52 -23.72 7.37
C PRO A 252 -12.43 -23.73 8.62
N LEU A 253 -12.78 -22.54 9.09
CA LEU A 253 -13.84 -22.35 10.07
C LEU A 253 -15.00 -21.67 9.34
N MET A 254 -15.92 -22.50 8.86
CA MET A 254 -17.26 -22.05 8.52
C MET A 254 -17.88 -21.47 9.80
N ILE A 255 -17.94 -20.14 9.89
CA ILE A 255 -18.82 -19.48 10.86
C ILE A 255 -20.25 -19.72 10.37
N GLN A 256 -20.84 -20.84 10.80
CA GLN A 256 -22.28 -21.05 10.74
C GLN A 256 -22.91 -20.33 11.93
N SER A 257 -23.01 -18.99 11.88
CA SER A 257 -23.94 -18.29 12.77
C SER A 257 -25.13 -17.81 11.94
N GLU A 258 -26.33 -18.23 12.34
CA GLU A 258 -27.60 -17.86 11.70
C GLU A 258 -27.82 -16.33 11.68
N ALA A 259 -27.14 -15.59 12.57
CA ALA A 259 -27.20 -14.13 12.64
C ALA A 259 -26.69 -13.42 11.36
N PHE A 260 -25.77 -14.03 10.61
CA PHE A 260 -25.25 -13.44 9.35
C PHE A 260 -26.11 -13.74 8.11
N ARG A 261 -26.99 -14.77 8.16
CA ARG A 261 -27.92 -15.03 7.04
C ARG A 261 -29.02 -13.98 6.94
N THR A 262 -29.41 -13.36 8.05
CA THR A 262 -30.55 -12.43 8.09
C THR A 262 -30.20 -11.02 7.60
N GLN A 263 -28.92 -10.63 7.58
CA GLN A 263 -28.50 -9.35 6.97
C GLN A 263 -28.31 -9.45 5.45
N ALA A 264 -27.97 -10.63 4.93
CA ALA A 264 -27.93 -10.86 3.48
C ALA A 264 -29.33 -11.08 2.88
N ALA A 265 -30.29 -11.59 3.66
CA ALA A 265 -31.65 -11.85 3.19
C ALA A 265 -32.60 -10.63 3.26
N SER A 266 -32.18 -9.49 3.81
CA SER A 266 -33.02 -8.28 3.94
C SER A 266 -32.73 -7.19 2.91
N ILE A 267 -31.85 -7.44 1.94
CA ILE A 267 -31.55 -6.50 0.84
C ILE A 267 -32.34 -6.82 -0.45
N ASP A 268 -32.91 -8.03 -0.59
CA ASP A 268 -33.77 -8.39 -1.72
C ASP A 268 -35.25 -8.53 -1.32
N THR A 269 -35.93 -7.41 -1.07
CA THR A 269 -37.39 -7.33 -1.25
C THR A 269 -37.82 -5.87 -1.50
N ALA A 270 -37.72 -5.43 -2.74
CA ALA A 270 -38.60 -4.37 -3.27
C ALA A 270 -39.59 -5.02 -4.26
N PRO A 271 -40.91 -4.78 -4.13
CA PRO A 271 -41.91 -5.49 -4.93
C PRO A 271 -41.94 -4.97 -6.36
N SER A 272 -41.67 -5.86 -7.33
CA SER A 272 -41.96 -5.64 -8.73
C SER A 272 -43.48 -5.66 -8.95
N ALA A 273 -44.07 -4.48 -9.07
CA ALA A 273 -45.43 -4.33 -9.56
C ALA A 273 -45.45 -4.39 -11.10
N GLY A 274 -46.05 -5.46 -11.63
CA GLY A 274 -47.02 -5.36 -12.71
C GLY A 274 -46.55 -5.52 -14.16
N ASN A 275 -46.97 -6.67 -14.73
CA ASN A 275 -47.51 -6.85 -16.09
C ASN A 275 -46.53 -6.73 -17.29
N SER A 276 -46.50 -7.59 -18.32
CA SER A 276 -47.33 -8.73 -18.72
C SER A 276 -46.77 -9.28 -20.06
N ILE A 277 -46.66 -10.62 -20.18
CA ILE A 277 -47.06 -11.52 -21.31
C ILE A 277 -46.67 -11.10 -22.77
N TYR A 278 -45.98 -11.87 -23.65
CA TYR A 278 -46.23 -13.21 -24.26
C TYR A 278 -44.92 -13.74 -24.91
N ARG A 279 -44.56 -15.03 -24.82
CA ARG A 279 -44.68 -16.09 -25.89
C ARG A 279 -44.54 -15.53 -27.32
N VAL A 280 -43.64 -16.01 -28.18
CA VAL A 280 -43.29 -17.39 -28.58
C VAL A 280 -41.79 -17.53 -28.77
#